data_AF-A0A5S3RK93-F1
#
_entry.id   AF-A0A5S3RK93-F1
#
_cell.length_a   1.000
_cell.length_b   1.000
_cell.length_c   1.000
_cell.angle_alpha   90.00
_cell.angle_beta   90.00
_cell.angle_gamma   90.00
#
_symmetry.space_group_name_H-M   'P 1'
#
loop_
_entity.id
_entity.type
_entity.pdbx_description
1 polymer ?
#
loop_
_entity_poly.entity_id
_entity_poly.type
_entity_poly.pdbx_seq_one_letter_code
_entity_poly.pdbx_strand_id
1 'polypeptide(L)'
;MNATQLKRCYATLQLGVGKADGRLTLTDNILHFEALNKQLSLGCYAIKLNNISHVEKCSGKASGLIPITTSGIKITTKENYHLEFILAEPDEWLNCLQAAH
;
A
#
# COMPACT_ATOMS: atom_id res chain seq x y z
N MET A 1 -0.70 9.45 22.12
CA MET A 1 -1.46 8.19 22.00
C MET A 1 -0.62 7.26 21.13
N ASN A 2 -0.23 6.10 21.64
CA ASN A 2 0.54 5.12 20.88
C ASN A 2 -0.44 4.36 19.97
N ALA A 3 -0.36 4.57 18.66
CA ALA A 3 -1.18 3.82 17.71
C ALA A 3 -0.75 2.34 17.75
N THR A 4 -1.70 1.43 17.99
CA THR A 4 -1.42 0.00 18.02
C THR A 4 -1.11 -0.49 16.61
N GLN A 5 0.09 -1.03 16.40
CA GLN A 5 0.47 -1.63 15.12
C GLN A 5 -0.22 -2.99 14.96
N LEU A 6 -1.04 -3.15 13.92
CA LEU A 6 -1.82 -4.35 13.66
C LEU A 6 -1.10 -5.32 12.70
N LYS A 7 -0.50 -4.80 11.62
CA LYS A 7 0.26 -5.61 10.64
C LYS A 7 1.38 -4.78 10.03
N ARG A 8 2.46 -5.43 9.59
CA ARG A 8 3.55 -4.79 8.84
C ARG A 8 4.20 -5.76 7.87
N CYS A 9 4.69 -5.25 6.75
CA CYS A 9 5.51 -6.02 5.81
C CYS A 9 6.44 -5.10 5.01
N TYR A 10 7.40 -5.70 4.31
CA TYR A 10 8.04 -5.01 3.19
C TYR A 10 7.08 -4.96 2.01
N ALA A 11 7.10 -3.84 1.30
CA ALA A 11 6.27 -3.64 0.12
C ALA A 11 7.01 -2.77 -0.90
N THR A 12 6.69 -2.96 -2.18
CA THR A 12 7.11 -2.06 -3.25
C THR A 12 5.91 -1.19 -3.64
N LEU A 13 6.00 0.12 -3.41
CA LEU A 13 5.06 1.08 -3.96
C LEU A 13 5.28 1.19 -5.48
N GLN A 14 4.19 1.15 -6.26
CA GLN A 14 4.19 1.38 -7.70
C GLN A 14 3.34 2.60 -8.03
N LEU A 15 3.95 3.59 -8.68
CA LEU A 15 3.32 4.83 -9.15
C LEU A 15 3.72 5.08 -10.59
N GLY A 16 2.92 4.57 -11.54
CA GLY A 16 3.27 4.56 -12.96
C GLY A 16 4.56 3.79 -13.20
N VAL A 17 5.61 4.46 -13.69
CA VAL A 17 6.95 3.88 -13.86
C VAL A 17 7.81 3.96 -12.60
N GLY A 18 7.41 4.77 -11.62
CA GLY A 18 8.12 4.94 -10.36
C GLY A 18 7.92 3.74 -9.44
N LYS A 19 9.01 3.31 -8.79
CA LYS A 19 9.00 2.26 -7.77
C LYS A 19 9.83 2.66 -6.56
N ALA A 20 9.34 2.34 -5.38
CA ALA A 20 10.09 2.47 -4.15
C ALA A 20 9.84 1.25 -3.25
N ASP A 21 10.91 0.61 -2.81
CA ASP A 21 10.84 -0.40 -1.77
C ASP A 21 10.78 0.28 -0.41
N GLY A 22 9.90 -0.23 0.44
CA GLY A 22 9.56 0.38 1.70
C GLY A 22 8.94 -0.60 2.68
N ARG A 23 8.49 -0.04 3.79
CA ARG A 23 7.72 -0.74 4.80
C ARG A 23 6.30 -0.22 4.81
N LEU A 24 5.34 -1.12 4.63
CA LEU A 24 3.92 -0.86 4.82
C LEU A 24 3.52 -1.28 6.24
N THR A 25 2.83 -0.40 6.94
CA THR A 25 2.42 -0.59 8.34
C THR A 25 0.95 -0.22 8.49
N LEU A 26 0.15 -1.14 9.01
CA LEU A 26 -1.24 -0.91 9.36
C LEU A 26 -1.34 -0.71 10.87
N THR A 27 -2.04 0.35 11.27
CA THR A 27 -2.48 0.62 12.64
C THR A 27 -3.99 0.57 12.72
N ASP A 28 -4.54 0.83 13.90
CA ASP A 28 -5.99 0.98 14.12
C ASP A 28 -6.64 2.06 13.24
N ASN A 29 -5.92 3.12 12.86
CA ASN A 29 -6.51 4.29 12.20
C ASN A 29 -5.78 4.73 10.92
N ILE A 30 -4.57 4.22 10.66
CA ILE A 30 -3.69 4.68 9.57
C ILE A 30 -3.03 3.50 8.87
N LEU A 31 -3.02 3.54 7.53
CA LEU A 31 -2.11 2.79 6.67
C LEU A 31 -0.92 3.69 6.30
N HIS A 32 0.28 3.30 6.72
CA HIS A 32 1.50 4.08 6.55
C HIS A 32 2.54 3.34 5.71
N PHE A 33 3.07 3.99 4.68
CA PHE A 33 4.21 3.52 3.91
C PHE A 33 5.41 4.45 4.09
N GLU A 34 6.57 3.87 4.39
CA GLU A 34 7.86 4.57 4.47
C GLU A 34 8.86 3.89 3.52
N ALA A 35 9.38 4.63 2.54
CA ALA A 35 10.43 4.15 1.64
C ALA A 35 11.74 3.87 2.40
N LEU A 36 12.43 2.78 2.06
CA LEU A 36 13.74 2.44 2.64
C LEU A 36 14.82 3.43 2.18
N ASN A 37 14.78 3.82 0.91
CA ASN A 37 15.66 4.82 0.36
C ASN A 37 14.95 6.18 0.28
N LYS A 38 15.32 7.09 1.17
CA LYS A 38 14.74 8.45 1.26
C LYS A 38 15.21 9.39 0.13
N GLN A 39 16.18 8.99 -0.68
CA GLN A 39 16.63 9.75 -1.85
C GLN A 39 15.76 9.52 -3.09
N LEU A 40 15.00 8.42 -3.13
CA LEU A 40 14.00 8.16 -4.18
C LEU A 40 12.74 8.99 -3.86
N SER A 41 12.37 9.87 -4.79
CA SER A 41 11.39 10.95 -4.66
C SER A 41 9.92 10.52 -4.48
N LEU A 42 9.65 9.26 -4.15
CA LEU A 42 8.29 8.76 -3.93
C LEU A 42 7.82 8.94 -2.47
N GLY A 43 8.72 9.20 -1.51
CA GLY A 43 8.36 9.71 -0.19
C GLY A 43 7.61 8.73 0.74
N CYS A 44 6.92 9.30 1.74
CA CYS A 44 6.11 8.58 2.72
C CYS A 44 4.63 8.86 2.50
N TYR A 45 3.77 7.86 2.70
CA TYR A 45 2.32 7.99 2.58
C TYR A 45 1.65 7.62 3.89
N ALA A 46 0.78 8.49 4.40
CA ALA A 46 -0.05 8.22 5.56
C ALA A 46 -1.51 8.40 5.17
N ILE A 47 -2.24 7.29 5.09
CA ILE A 47 -3.64 7.25 4.65
C ILE A 47 -4.49 6.92 5.88
N LYS A 48 -5.41 7.80 6.25
CA LYS A 48 -6.43 7.47 7.26
C LYS A 48 -7.34 6.38 6.70
N LEU A 49 -7.63 5.34 7.48
CA LEU A 49 -8.45 4.22 6.99
C LEU A 49 -9.85 4.67 6.58
N ASN A 50 -10.44 5.62 7.31
CA ASN A 50 -11.73 6.22 6.95
C ASN A 50 -11.70 7.07 5.65
N ASN A 51 -10.53 7.30 5.05
CA ASN A 51 -10.38 7.95 3.74
C ASN A 51 -10.20 6.94 2.59
N ILE A 52 -10.08 5.65 2.89
CA ILE A 52 -10.07 4.59 1.91
C ILE A 52 -11.51 4.39 1.43
N SER A 53 -11.72 4.39 0.11
CA SER A 53 -13.01 4.12 -0.52
C SER A 53 -13.09 2.70 -1.05
N HIS A 54 -11.96 2.12 -1.46
CA HIS A 54 -11.90 0.77 -2.00
C HIS A 54 -10.51 0.17 -1.85
N VAL A 55 -10.46 -1.14 -1.62
CA VAL A 55 -9.23 -1.94 -1.68
C VAL A 55 -9.51 -3.18 -2.53
N GLU A 56 -8.62 -3.47 -3.45
CA GLU A 56 -8.71 -4.63 -4.35
C GLU A 56 -7.34 -5.27 -4.57
N LYS A 57 -7.32 -6.53 -5.00
CA LYS A 57 -6.09 -7.14 -5.52
C LYS A 57 -5.71 -6.51 -6.84
N CYS A 58 -4.42 -6.38 -7.10
CA CYS A 58 -3.90 -5.99 -8.39
C CYS A 58 -2.66 -6.82 -8.76
N SER A 59 -2.32 -6.82 -10.04
CA SER A 59 -1.07 -7.40 -10.50
C SER A 59 0.05 -6.37 -10.39
N GLY A 60 1.20 -6.77 -9.87
CA GLY A 60 2.41 -5.95 -9.94
C GLY A 60 2.95 -5.86 -11.35
N LYS A 61 3.39 -4.68 -11.73
CA LYS A 61 3.75 -4.38 -13.13
C LYS A 61 5.26 -4.12 -13.29
N ALA A 62 5.88 -4.71 -14.29
CA ALA A 62 7.15 -4.29 -14.86
C ALA A 62 6.91 -3.12 -15.83
N SER A 63 7.78 -2.10 -15.76
CA SER A 63 7.68 -0.88 -16.57
C SER A 63 6.30 -0.21 -16.58
N GLY A 64 5.52 -0.36 -15.49
CA GLY A 64 4.18 0.23 -15.32
C GLY A 64 3.03 -0.48 -16.04
N LEU A 65 3.29 -1.40 -16.97
CA LEU A 65 2.25 -2.02 -17.81
C LEU A 65 2.25 -3.54 -17.83
N ILE A 66 3.39 -4.21 -17.61
CA ILE A 66 3.51 -5.65 -17.84
C ILE A 66 3.31 -6.41 -16.52
N PRO A 67 2.22 -7.20 -16.33
CA PRO A 67 2.02 -7.97 -15.10
C PRO A 67 3.15 -8.97 -14.88
N ILE A 68 3.76 -8.96 -13.69
CA ILE A 68 4.86 -9.86 -13.28
C ILE A 68 4.56 -10.66 -12.00
N THR A 69 3.55 -10.25 -11.23
CA THR A 69 3.11 -10.96 -10.03
C THR A 69 1.66 -10.62 -9.72
N THR A 70 0.93 -11.52 -9.06
CA THR A 70 -0.42 -11.30 -8.52
C THR A 70 -0.40 -10.86 -7.05
N SER A 71 0.78 -10.63 -6.49
CA SER A 71 0.98 -10.27 -5.07
C SER A 71 0.78 -8.78 -4.79
N GLY A 72 -0.18 -8.13 -5.46
CA GLY A 72 -0.44 -6.70 -5.32
C GLY A 72 -1.77 -6.38 -4.65
N ILE A 73 -1.81 -5.25 -3.94
CA ILE A 73 -3.04 -4.59 -3.54
C ILE A 73 -3.08 -3.16 -4.11
N LYS A 74 -4.27 -2.69 -4.46
CA LYS A 74 -4.54 -1.32 -4.87
C LYS A 74 -5.46 -0.67 -3.84
N ILE A 75 -5.02 0.48 -3.33
CA ILE A 75 -5.79 1.34 -2.43
C ILE A 75 -6.35 2.49 -3.27
N THR A 76 -7.66 2.69 -3.22
CA THR A 76 -8.31 3.90 -3.74
C THR A 76 -8.84 4.71 -2.58
N THR A 77 -8.54 6.02 -2.58
CA THR A 77 -9.04 6.96 -1.59
C THR A 77 -10.35 7.59 -2.05
N LYS A 78 -11.09 8.24 -1.14
CA LYS A 78 -12.31 9.00 -1.45
C LYS A 78 -12.07 10.14 -2.45
N GLU A 79 -10.84 10.63 -2.54
CA GLU A 79 -10.40 11.66 -3.50
C GLU A 79 -9.94 11.06 -4.84
N ASN A 80 -10.17 9.76 -5.07
CA ASN A 80 -9.76 9.00 -6.27
C ASN A 80 -8.24 8.94 -6.50
N TYR A 81 -7.41 9.14 -5.46
CA TYR A 81 -6.00 8.77 -5.54
C TYR A 81 -5.84 7.25 -5.46
N HIS A 82 -4.96 6.70 -6.30
CA HIS A 82 -4.64 5.28 -6.38
C HIS A 82 -3.20 5.03 -5.95
N LEU A 83 -3.00 4.06 -5.06
CA LEU A 83 -1.69 3.58 -4.63
C LEU A 83 -1.65 2.06 -4.80
N GLU A 84 -0.65 1.55 -5.52
CA GLU A 84 -0.46 0.12 -5.74
C GLU A 84 0.75 -0.36 -4.93
N PHE A 85 0.59 -1.42 -4.15
CA PHE A 85 1.65 -2.02 -3.34
C PHE A 85 1.82 -3.48 -3.70
N ILE A 86 3.06 -3.89 -3.99
CA ILE A 86 3.41 -5.30 -4.13
C ILE A 86 3.95 -5.78 -2.79
N LEU A 87 3.33 -6.83 -2.25
CA LEU A 87 3.57 -7.30 -0.89
C LEU A 87 3.23 -8.78 -0.72
N ALA A 88 3.79 -9.39 0.32
CA ALA A 88 3.44 -10.76 0.70
C ALA A 88 2.03 -10.83 1.28
N GLU A 89 1.33 -11.94 1.04
CA GLU A 89 0.00 -12.23 1.61
C GLU A 89 -1.06 -11.16 1.28
N PRO A 90 -1.31 -10.83 -0.01
CA PRO A 90 -2.24 -9.78 -0.40
C PRO A 90 -3.67 -10.03 0.09
N ASP A 91 -4.08 -11.30 0.23
CA ASP A 91 -5.39 -11.69 0.79
C ASP A 91 -5.55 -11.27 2.25
N GLU A 92 -4.54 -11.49 3.07
CA GLU A 92 -4.60 -11.10 4.48
C GLU A 92 -4.65 -9.58 4.64
N TRP A 93 -3.86 -8.86 3.84
CA TRP A 93 -3.91 -7.40 3.82
C TRP A 93 -5.27 -6.87 3.38
N LEU A 94 -5.88 -7.47 2.36
CA LEU A 94 -7.22 -7.11 1.91
C LEU A 94 -8.26 -7.31 3.03
N ASN A 95 -8.23 -8.46 3.70
CA ASN A 95 -9.13 -8.78 4.80
C ASN A 95 -8.96 -7.81 5.98
N CYS A 96 -7.71 -7.50 6.37
CA CYS A 96 -7.43 -6.55 7.43
C CYS A 96 -7.93 -5.14 7.09
N LEU A 97 -7.69 -4.69 5.86
CA LEU A 97 -8.10 -3.35 5.44
C LEU A 97 -9.61 -3.25 5.34
N GLN A 98 -10.30 -4.22 4.74
CA GLN A 98 -11.77 -4.25 4.64
C GLN A 98 -12.48 -4.30 6.00
N ALA A 99 -11.87 -4.92 7.02
CA ALA A 99 -12.43 -4.92 8.38
C ALA A 99 -12.24 -3.58 9.13
N ALA A 100 -11.38 -2.68 8.61
CA ALA A 100 -10.91 -1.51 9.34
C ALA A 100 -11.41 -0.16 8.77
N HIS A 101 -12.26 -0.16 7.74
CA HIS A 101 -12.92 1.04 7.19
C HIS A 101 -14.38 0.77 6.86
#